data_AF-A0A924B5X0-F1
#
_entry.id   AF-A0A924B5X0-F1
#
_cell.length_a   1.000
_cell.length_b   1.000
_cell.length_c   1.000
_cell.angle_alpha   90.00
_cell.angle_beta   90.00
_cell.angle_gamma   90.00
#
_symmetry.space_group_name_H-M   'P 1'
#
loop_
_entity.id
_entity.type
_entity.pdbx_description
1 polymer ?
#
loop_
_entity_poly.entity_id
_entity_poly.type
_entity_poly.pdbx_seq_one_letter_code
_entity_poly.pdbx_strand_id
1 'polypeptide(L)'
;MGAARLTHLPLGATALLAFFVAGLLVTPPAARATSFVVKCASTHVASDDPIVFPGQAGAAHRHEFYGARGVTAASTAPELHRSSSSCRLRADTAAYWAPTLEVDGRLVRGSLAAYYTRGTKPRAAALPAGLKLVAGNPHAATPQSMRITDWQCIGGAARSTTGARSASPHARIVPTTCRSDQRLGAWIRFPDCWNGRDLDSPDHKTHLAYASPKGACPASHPVAVMQLQLLITWPVRPRPASIVTLAGGRLAATGMHADFWNTWQQSTLRQLRWNCIEVAANCGELSSGATRYASAWPAPEFGASPAADAGSGVMSPSMPM
;
A
#
# COMPACT_ATOMS: atom_id res chain seq x y z
N MET A 1 80.58 61.60 -29.43
CA MET A 1 79.14 61.74 -29.74
C MET A 1 78.51 60.36 -29.63
N GLY A 2 77.56 60.18 -28.71
CA GLY A 2 76.93 58.88 -28.45
C GLY A 2 76.32 58.87 -27.05
N ALA A 3 75.13 59.46 -26.91
CA ALA A 3 74.37 59.51 -25.67
C ALA A 3 73.66 58.17 -25.43
N ALA A 4 73.95 57.50 -24.31
CA ALA A 4 73.18 56.34 -23.86
C ALA A 4 71.99 56.80 -23.01
N ARG A 5 70.78 56.60 -23.54
CA ARG A 5 69.50 56.79 -22.83
C ARG A 5 69.20 55.58 -21.96
N LEU A 6 69.06 55.80 -20.65
CA LEU A 6 68.43 54.84 -19.73
C LEU A 6 66.92 54.81 -20.01
N THR A 7 66.41 53.61 -20.28
CA THR A 7 64.98 53.32 -20.45
C THR A 7 64.42 52.74 -19.15
N HIS A 8 63.23 53.18 -18.78
CA HIS A 8 62.46 52.72 -17.61
C HIS A 8 61.50 51.58 -17.99
N LEU A 9 61.05 50.86 -16.92
CA LEU A 9 59.79 50.14 -16.69
C LEU A 9 59.85 48.59 -16.72
N PRO A 10 58.91 47.86 -16.06
CA PRO A 10 57.91 48.28 -15.05
C PRO A 10 57.83 47.39 -13.79
N LEU A 11 57.10 47.90 -12.79
CA LEU A 11 56.66 47.23 -11.56
C LEU A 11 55.80 45.99 -11.87
N GLY A 12 56.13 44.86 -11.24
CA GLY A 12 55.39 43.60 -11.34
C GLY A 12 54.08 43.64 -10.55
N ALA A 13 52.97 43.29 -11.23
CA ALA A 13 51.67 43.08 -10.61
C ALA A 13 51.60 41.69 -9.95
N THR A 14 51.46 41.64 -8.63
CA THR A 14 51.16 40.41 -7.89
C THR A 14 49.66 40.13 -7.95
N ALA A 15 49.26 39.12 -8.73
CA ALA A 15 47.89 38.63 -8.78
C ALA A 15 47.62 37.69 -7.59
N LEU A 16 46.79 38.15 -6.64
CA LEU A 16 46.21 37.31 -5.58
C LEU A 16 45.13 36.41 -6.20
N LEU A 17 45.41 35.11 -6.34
CA LEU A 17 44.40 34.11 -6.69
C LEU A 17 43.50 33.83 -5.47
N ALA A 18 42.27 34.34 -5.51
CA ALA A 18 41.20 33.90 -4.61
C ALA A 18 40.65 32.56 -5.10
N PHE A 19 40.93 31.48 -4.37
CA PHE A 19 40.28 30.18 -4.59
C PHE A 19 38.81 30.26 -4.15
N PHE A 20 37.91 30.56 -5.08
CA PHE A 20 36.49 30.28 -4.92
C PHE A 20 36.27 28.78 -4.99
N VAL A 21 36.18 28.11 -3.84
CA VAL A 21 35.61 26.77 -3.75
C VAL A 21 34.13 26.91 -4.07
N ALA A 22 33.76 26.69 -5.33
CA ALA A 22 32.38 26.51 -5.75
C ALA A 22 31.85 25.25 -5.06
N GLY A 23 31.25 25.42 -3.88
CA GLY A 23 30.52 24.36 -3.20
C GLY A 23 29.40 23.90 -4.11
N LEU A 24 29.59 22.76 -4.76
CA LEU A 24 28.52 22.07 -5.47
C LEU A 24 27.46 21.74 -4.42
N LEU A 25 26.37 22.50 -4.37
CA LEU A 25 25.17 22.10 -3.64
C LEU A 25 24.65 20.84 -4.33
N VAL A 26 25.13 19.68 -3.89
CA VAL A 26 24.53 18.39 -4.20
C VAL A 26 23.18 18.40 -3.49
N THR A 27 22.15 18.86 -4.19
CA THR A 27 20.78 18.64 -3.74
C THR A 27 20.59 17.12 -3.67
N PRO A 28 20.34 16.53 -2.48
CA PRO A 28 20.05 15.12 -2.42
C PRO A 28 18.83 14.88 -3.33
N PRO A 29 18.85 13.86 -4.19
CA PRO A 29 17.68 13.54 -4.99
C PRO A 29 16.50 13.40 -4.05
N ALA A 30 15.38 14.05 -4.37
CA ALA A 30 14.15 13.96 -3.59
C ALA A 30 13.91 12.49 -3.25
N ALA A 31 13.88 12.17 -1.95
CA ALA A 31 13.76 10.80 -1.47
C ALA A 31 12.51 10.17 -2.11
N ARG A 32 12.71 9.29 -3.10
CA ARG A 32 11.60 8.58 -3.73
C ARG A 32 10.94 7.74 -2.64
N ALA A 33 9.63 7.88 -2.49
CA ALA A 33 8.87 7.08 -1.53
C ALA A 33 9.22 5.59 -1.70
N THR A 34 9.69 4.96 -0.64
CA THR A 34 10.14 3.57 -0.65
C THR A 34 8.92 2.66 -0.66
N SER A 35 8.71 1.97 -1.77
CA SER A 35 7.47 1.25 -2.03
C SER A 35 7.64 0.13 -3.03
N PHE A 36 6.68 -0.80 -3.00
CA PHE A 36 6.39 -1.68 -4.11
C PHE A 36 4.88 -1.77 -4.33
N VAL A 37 4.49 -2.10 -5.56
CA VAL A 37 3.09 -2.16 -5.97
C VAL A 37 2.80 -3.51 -6.61
N VAL A 38 1.71 -4.15 -6.18
CA VAL A 38 1.20 -5.36 -6.81
C VAL A 38 -0.16 -5.06 -7.43
N LYS A 39 -0.31 -5.34 -8.72
CA LYS A 39 -1.59 -5.18 -9.42
C LYS A 39 -2.30 -6.50 -9.57
N CYS A 40 -3.58 -6.51 -9.26
CA CYS A 40 -4.40 -7.71 -9.27
C CYS A 40 -5.68 -7.47 -10.07
N ALA A 41 -6.02 -8.46 -10.90
CA ALA A 41 -7.30 -8.48 -11.59
C ALA A 41 -8.40 -8.94 -10.62
N SER A 42 -9.63 -8.52 -10.89
CA SER A 42 -10.82 -9.03 -10.20
C SER A 42 -10.93 -10.54 -10.36
N THR A 43 -11.21 -11.27 -9.29
CA THR A 43 -11.43 -12.73 -9.33
C THR A 43 -12.90 -13.04 -9.51
N HIS A 44 -13.75 -12.53 -8.62
CA HIS A 44 -15.19 -12.76 -8.58
C HIS A 44 -15.88 -11.67 -7.72
N VAL A 45 -17.21 -11.71 -7.69
CA VAL A 45 -18.05 -10.86 -6.83
C VAL A 45 -18.95 -11.80 -6.05
N ALA A 46 -19.04 -11.63 -4.73
CA ALA A 46 -19.85 -12.46 -3.85
C ALA A 46 -20.31 -11.68 -2.62
N SER A 47 -21.38 -12.13 -1.96
CA SER A 47 -21.87 -11.61 -0.69
C SER A 47 -21.20 -12.28 0.52
N ASP A 48 -19.89 -12.49 0.42
CA ASP A 48 -19.11 -13.19 1.43
C ASP A 48 -18.15 -12.24 2.12
N ASP A 49 -17.85 -12.52 3.39
CA ASP A 49 -16.80 -11.84 4.15
C ASP A 49 -16.23 -12.80 5.19
N PRO A 50 -15.09 -13.44 4.94
CA PRO A 50 -14.52 -14.40 5.89
C PRO A 50 -13.82 -13.74 7.09
N ILE A 51 -13.74 -12.41 7.16
CA ILE A 51 -13.28 -11.69 8.34
C ILE A 51 -14.48 -11.37 9.23
N VAL A 52 -15.47 -10.66 8.71
CA VAL A 52 -16.60 -10.10 9.46
C VAL A 52 -17.72 -11.14 9.68
N PHE A 53 -17.91 -12.05 8.72
CA PHE A 53 -18.96 -13.09 8.76
C PHE A 53 -18.36 -14.48 8.49
N PRO A 54 -17.39 -14.94 9.28
CA PRO A 54 -16.71 -16.22 9.04
C PRO A 54 -17.71 -17.38 9.07
N GLY A 55 -17.66 -18.21 8.02
CA GLY A 55 -18.54 -19.38 7.83
C GLY A 55 -19.97 -19.04 7.40
N GLN A 56 -20.34 -17.76 7.28
CA GLN A 56 -21.72 -17.34 6.98
C GLN A 56 -21.82 -16.85 5.51
N ALA A 57 -21.94 -17.80 4.58
CA ALA A 57 -22.07 -17.50 3.16
C ALA A 57 -23.29 -16.59 2.89
N GLY A 58 -23.10 -15.55 2.08
CA GLY A 58 -24.17 -14.61 1.72
C GLY A 58 -24.56 -13.60 2.82
N ALA A 59 -23.96 -13.63 4.01
CA ALA A 59 -24.31 -12.73 5.11
C ALA A 59 -23.81 -11.29 4.90
N ALA A 60 -22.79 -11.10 4.06
CA ALA A 60 -22.26 -9.77 3.74
C ALA A 60 -23.02 -9.12 2.58
N HIS A 61 -22.81 -7.81 2.39
CA HIS A 61 -23.15 -7.21 1.11
C HIS A 61 -22.15 -7.65 0.03
N ARG A 62 -22.43 -7.35 -1.24
CA ARG A 62 -21.58 -7.81 -2.34
C ARG A 62 -20.22 -7.12 -2.35
N HIS A 63 -19.17 -7.91 -2.18
CA HIS A 63 -17.79 -7.50 -2.36
C HIS A 63 -17.24 -7.94 -3.72
N GLU A 64 -16.31 -7.15 -4.26
CA GLU A 64 -15.46 -7.54 -5.37
C GLU A 64 -14.10 -7.99 -4.82
N PHE A 65 -13.66 -9.19 -5.21
CA PHE A 65 -12.46 -9.84 -4.68
C PHE A 65 -11.27 -9.78 -5.64
N TYR A 66 -10.06 -9.72 -5.08
CA TYR A 66 -8.78 -9.66 -5.79
C TYR A 66 -7.72 -10.49 -5.05
N GLY A 67 -6.64 -10.85 -5.75
CA GLY A 67 -5.54 -11.62 -5.16
C GLY A 67 -5.85 -13.11 -5.14
N ALA A 68 -5.87 -13.71 -3.96
CA ALA A 68 -6.23 -15.11 -3.74
C ALA A 68 -7.52 -15.49 -4.49
N ARG A 69 -7.51 -16.64 -5.16
CA ARG A 69 -8.68 -17.18 -5.86
C ARG A 69 -9.44 -18.15 -4.98
N GLY A 70 -10.77 -18.18 -5.16
CA GLY A 70 -11.65 -19.09 -4.40
C GLY A 70 -11.91 -18.63 -2.96
N VAL A 71 -11.79 -17.33 -2.68
CA VAL A 71 -12.23 -16.77 -1.40
C VAL A 71 -13.73 -16.98 -1.25
N THR A 72 -14.14 -17.53 -0.12
CA THR A 72 -15.55 -17.71 0.29
C THR A 72 -15.67 -17.34 1.76
N ALA A 73 -16.89 -17.26 2.29
CA ALA A 73 -17.09 -17.04 3.73
C ALA A 73 -16.42 -18.11 4.61
N ALA A 74 -16.20 -19.34 4.10
CA ALA A 74 -15.59 -20.44 4.84
C ALA A 74 -14.05 -20.52 4.69
N SER A 75 -13.44 -19.64 3.91
CA SER A 75 -12.00 -19.70 3.63
C SER A 75 -11.13 -19.61 4.88
N THR A 76 -10.05 -20.38 4.89
CA THR A 76 -9.02 -20.33 5.94
C THR A 76 -7.70 -19.78 5.41
N ALA A 77 -6.87 -19.23 6.31
CA ALA A 77 -5.56 -18.71 5.92
C ALA A 77 -4.65 -19.75 5.23
N PRO A 78 -4.55 -21.02 5.70
CA PRO A 78 -3.73 -22.04 5.03
C PRO A 78 -4.22 -22.43 3.62
N GLU A 79 -5.53 -22.37 3.36
CA GLU A 79 -6.10 -22.61 2.03
C GLU A 79 -5.77 -21.46 1.07
N LEU A 80 -6.04 -20.22 1.50
CA LEU A 80 -5.76 -19.02 0.70
C LEU A 80 -4.26 -18.87 0.42
N HIS A 81 -3.40 -19.22 1.37
CA HIS A 81 -1.94 -19.22 1.19
C HIS A 81 -1.47 -20.19 0.09
N ARG A 82 -2.18 -21.31 -0.11
CA ARG A 82 -1.91 -22.30 -1.17
C ARG A 82 -2.66 -22.01 -2.47
N SER A 83 -3.57 -21.03 -2.47
CA SER A 83 -4.37 -20.69 -3.63
C SER A 83 -3.50 -20.06 -4.73
N SER A 84 -3.97 -20.18 -5.97
CA SER A 84 -3.43 -19.35 -7.05
C SER A 84 -3.89 -17.89 -6.90
N SER A 85 -3.10 -16.95 -7.45
CA SER A 85 -3.36 -15.52 -7.36
C SER A 85 -3.80 -14.90 -8.69
N SER A 86 -4.62 -13.85 -8.64
CA SER A 86 -4.91 -12.95 -9.77
C SER A 86 -3.93 -11.79 -9.91
N CYS A 87 -2.97 -11.68 -9.00
CA CYS A 87 -1.95 -10.66 -9.00
C CYS A 87 -0.86 -10.93 -10.06
N ARG A 88 -0.29 -9.85 -10.61
CA ARG A 88 0.85 -9.92 -11.53
C ARG A 88 2.08 -10.56 -10.88
N LEU A 89 2.24 -10.39 -9.58
CA LEU A 89 3.22 -11.13 -8.78
C LEU A 89 2.50 -12.31 -8.11
N ARG A 90 2.72 -13.53 -8.61
CA ARG A 90 2.01 -14.73 -8.15
C ARG A 90 2.30 -15.12 -6.69
N ALA A 91 3.40 -14.63 -6.12
CA ALA A 91 3.74 -14.82 -4.71
C ALA A 91 2.83 -14.00 -3.76
N ASP A 92 2.11 -13.01 -4.29
CA ASP A 92 1.03 -12.35 -3.55
C ASP A 92 -0.20 -13.25 -3.54
N THR A 93 -0.26 -14.13 -2.55
CA THR A 93 -1.39 -15.02 -2.26
C THR A 93 -2.36 -14.42 -1.25
N ALA A 94 -2.27 -13.11 -0.94
CA ALA A 94 -3.22 -12.45 -0.05
C ALA A 94 -4.59 -12.25 -0.71
N ALA A 95 -5.63 -12.20 0.12
CA ALA A 95 -6.98 -11.85 -0.30
C ALA A 95 -7.25 -10.37 -0.02
N TYR A 96 -7.83 -9.69 -1.00
CA TYR A 96 -8.29 -8.31 -0.89
C TYR A 96 -9.73 -8.22 -1.37
N TRP A 97 -10.58 -7.51 -0.66
CA TRP A 97 -11.92 -7.22 -1.15
C TRP A 97 -12.41 -5.85 -0.70
N ALA A 98 -13.38 -5.33 -1.44
CA ALA A 98 -14.05 -4.07 -1.17
C ALA A 98 -15.48 -4.13 -1.72
N PRO A 99 -16.40 -3.25 -1.28
CA PRO A 99 -17.75 -3.22 -1.80
C PRO A 99 -17.77 -3.02 -3.30
N THR A 100 -18.65 -3.73 -3.98
CA THR A 100 -18.75 -3.60 -5.44
C THR A 100 -19.29 -2.21 -5.80
N LEU A 101 -18.64 -1.53 -6.76
CA LEU A 101 -19.13 -0.27 -7.29
C LEU A 101 -20.33 -0.49 -8.19
N GLU A 102 -21.35 0.37 -8.04
CA GLU A 102 -22.48 0.45 -8.94
C GLU A 102 -22.64 1.88 -9.47
N VAL A 103 -22.82 2.00 -10.78
CA VAL A 103 -23.13 3.26 -11.45
C VAL A 103 -24.48 3.11 -12.12
N ASP A 104 -25.43 3.96 -11.73
CA ASP A 104 -26.81 3.94 -12.23
C ASP A 104 -27.46 2.54 -12.10
N GLY A 105 -27.24 1.91 -10.94
CA GLY A 105 -27.74 0.57 -10.61
C GLY A 105 -27.03 -0.59 -11.31
N ARG A 106 -25.96 -0.33 -12.07
CA ARG A 106 -25.18 -1.36 -12.77
C ARG A 106 -23.83 -1.59 -12.11
N LEU A 107 -23.54 -2.86 -11.85
CA LEU A 107 -22.24 -3.32 -11.37
C LEU A 107 -21.12 -2.91 -12.33
N VAL A 108 -20.07 -2.28 -11.79
CA VAL A 108 -18.85 -1.94 -12.52
C VAL A 108 -17.67 -2.63 -11.84
N ARG A 109 -16.97 -3.49 -12.58
CA ARG A 109 -15.79 -4.19 -12.05
C ARG A 109 -14.54 -3.30 -12.08
N GLY A 110 -13.77 -3.35 -11.01
CA GLY A 110 -12.54 -2.61 -10.84
C GLY A 110 -11.28 -3.43 -11.16
N SER A 111 -10.15 -2.74 -11.17
CA SER A 111 -8.82 -3.35 -11.03
C SER A 111 -8.14 -2.79 -9.80
N LEU A 112 -7.43 -3.63 -9.07
CA LEU A 112 -6.77 -3.27 -7.82
C LEU A 112 -5.26 -3.10 -8.01
N ALA A 113 -4.71 -2.08 -7.36
CA ALA A 113 -3.28 -1.92 -7.11
C ALA A 113 -3.05 -1.80 -5.60
N ALA A 114 -2.34 -2.77 -5.01
CA ALA A 114 -1.91 -2.76 -3.63
C ALA A 114 -0.53 -2.09 -3.52
N TYR A 115 -0.48 -0.95 -2.83
CA TYR A 115 0.73 -0.19 -2.55
C TYR A 115 1.21 -0.55 -1.15
N TYR A 116 2.44 -1.05 -1.06
CA TYR A 116 3.13 -1.28 0.21
C TYR A 116 4.20 -0.21 0.36
N THR A 117 4.12 0.55 1.44
CA THR A 117 5.02 1.68 1.70
C THR A 117 5.57 1.61 3.11
N ARG A 118 6.62 2.40 3.40
CA ARG A 118 7.14 2.51 4.76
C ARG A 118 6.07 2.98 5.75
N GLY A 119 5.27 3.98 5.38
CA GLY A 119 4.17 4.57 6.18
C GLY A 119 4.61 5.23 7.49
N THR A 120 5.09 4.41 8.43
CA THR A 120 5.39 4.72 9.82
C THR A 120 6.90 4.63 10.10
N LYS A 121 7.37 5.37 11.11
CA LYS A 121 8.75 5.41 11.59
C LYS A 121 8.82 4.89 13.04
N PRO A 122 9.87 4.14 13.44
CA PRO A 122 11.01 3.66 12.65
C PRO A 122 10.66 2.37 11.85
N ARG A 123 11.67 1.67 11.31
CA ARG A 123 11.61 0.49 10.40
C ARG A 123 10.30 -0.33 10.50
N ALA A 124 9.44 -0.20 9.50
CA ALA A 124 8.19 -0.97 9.40
C ALA A 124 8.46 -2.46 9.13
N ALA A 125 7.91 -3.33 9.98
CA ALA A 125 7.96 -4.77 9.81
C ALA A 125 7.07 -5.24 8.64
N ALA A 126 7.35 -6.43 8.10
CA ALA A 126 6.40 -7.07 7.20
C ALA A 126 5.10 -7.39 7.96
N LEU A 127 3.95 -7.33 7.29
CA LEU A 127 2.68 -7.75 7.89
C LEU A 127 2.80 -9.23 8.29
N PRO A 128 2.45 -9.62 9.54
CA PRO A 128 2.47 -11.02 9.97
C PRO A 128 1.51 -11.91 9.18
N ALA A 129 1.90 -13.17 8.97
CA ALA A 129 1.05 -14.16 8.32
C ALA A 129 -0.30 -14.28 9.04
N GLY A 130 -1.40 -14.30 8.30
CA GLY A 130 -2.74 -14.43 8.84
C GLY A 130 -3.34 -13.14 9.41
N LEU A 131 -2.58 -12.03 9.48
CA LEU A 131 -3.10 -10.73 9.92
C LEU A 131 -4.29 -10.32 9.04
N LYS A 132 -5.40 -9.96 9.68
CA LYS A 132 -6.61 -9.44 9.03
C LYS A 132 -6.66 -7.94 9.23
N LEU A 133 -7.03 -7.19 8.19
CA LEU A 133 -7.16 -5.74 8.26
C LEU A 133 -8.52 -5.33 7.70
N VAL A 134 -9.20 -4.41 8.39
CA VAL A 134 -10.42 -3.75 7.92
C VAL A 134 -10.22 -2.24 7.98
N ALA A 135 -10.38 -1.54 6.86
CA ALA A 135 -10.23 -0.10 6.77
C ALA A 135 -11.49 0.56 6.24
N GLY A 136 -11.83 1.73 6.79
CA GLY A 136 -13.07 2.42 6.47
C GLY A 136 -14.24 1.97 7.35
N ASN A 137 -15.40 2.55 7.07
CA ASN A 137 -16.62 2.28 7.81
C ASN A 137 -17.79 2.09 6.84
N PRO A 138 -18.29 0.85 6.66
CA PRO A 138 -19.47 0.62 5.85
C PRO A 138 -20.65 1.48 6.31
N HIS A 139 -20.78 1.75 7.62
CA HIS A 139 -21.91 2.43 8.25
C HIS A 139 -21.72 3.94 8.44
N ALA A 140 -20.74 4.56 7.78
CA ALA A 140 -20.56 6.00 7.90
C ALA A 140 -21.77 6.78 7.34
N ALA A 141 -22.28 7.72 8.14
CA ALA A 141 -23.34 8.63 7.73
C ALA A 141 -22.81 9.83 6.91
N THR A 142 -21.51 10.14 7.04
CA THR A 142 -20.84 11.26 6.37
C THR A 142 -19.55 10.80 5.68
N PRO A 143 -19.02 11.58 4.73
CA PRO A 143 -17.76 11.24 4.08
C PRO A 143 -16.62 11.08 5.10
N GLN A 144 -15.89 9.99 4.96
CA GLN A 144 -14.86 9.61 5.92
C GLN A 144 -13.60 10.50 5.79
N SER A 145 -12.65 10.32 6.71
CA SER A 145 -11.36 11.01 6.64
C SER A 145 -10.58 10.61 5.39
N MET A 146 -10.00 11.58 4.68
CA MET A 146 -9.04 11.29 3.60
C MET A 146 -7.78 10.59 4.10
N ARG A 147 -7.56 10.46 5.41
CA ARG A 147 -6.52 9.55 5.92
C ARG A 147 -6.86 8.08 5.71
N ILE A 148 -8.14 7.75 5.58
CA ILE A 148 -8.67 6.39 5.46
C ILE A 148 -9.13 6.14 4.03
N THR A 149 -10.09 6.93 3.53
CA THR A 149 -10.63 6.78 2.18
C THR A 149 -10.65 8.09 1.42
N ASP A 150 -10.29 8.07 0.15
CA ASP A 150 -10.49 9.21 -0.75
C ASP A 150 -10.80 8.75 -2.18
N TRP A 151 -11.21 9.69 -3.02
CA TRP A 151 -11.59 9.48 -4.41
C TRP A 151 -10.83 10.39 -5.35
N GLN A 152 -10.55 9.90 -6.55
CA GLN A 152 -9.87 10.62 -7.62
C GLN A 152 -10.31 10.15 -9.00
N CYS A 153 -10.13 11.02 -10.00
CA CYS A 153 -10.03 10.61 -11.39
C CYS A 153 -8.56 10.27 -11.69
N ILE A 154 -8.29 9.00 -11.97
CA ILE A 154 -6.97 8.43 -12.23
C ILE A 154 -6.74 8.29 -13.73
N GLY A 155 -5.55 8.66 -14.21
CA GLY A 155 -5.14 8.49 -15.61
C GLY A 155 -4.83 9.80 -16.30
N GLY A 156 -4.88 9.79 -17.63
CA GLY A 156 -4.66 10.95 -18.48
C GLY A 156 -3.20 11.35 -18.75
N ALA A 157 -3.01 12.01 -19.90
CA ALA A 157 -1.71 12.52 -20.32
C ALA A 157 -1.22 13.58 -19.31
N ALA A 158 0.05 13.52 -18.94
CA ALA A 158 0.68 14.54 -18.12
C ALA A 158 0.52 15.89 -18.83
N ARG A 159 -0.18 16.86 -18.22
CA ARG A 159 -0.12 18.27 -18.67
C ARG A 159 1.24 18.92 -18.36
N SER A 160 2.13 18.20 -17.69
CA SER A 160 3.43 18.66 -17.23
C SER A 160 4.55 17.89 -17.93
N THR A 161 5.60 18.61 -18.32
CA THR A 161 6.89 18.11 -18.84
C THR A 161 7.63 17.16 -17.89
N THR A 162 7.10 16.93 -16.68
CA THR A 162 7.69 16.03 -15.65
C THR A 162 7.22 14.57 -15.73
N GLY A 163 6.34 14.20 -16.66
CA GLY A 163 5.95 12.80 -16.89
C GLY A 163 5.05 12.16 -15.82
N ALA A 164 4.54 12.94 -14.86
CA ALA A 164 3.59 12.43 -13.85
C ALA A 164 2.19 12.22 -14.45
N ARG A 165 1.58 11.04 -14.24
CA ARG A 165 0.18 10.76 -14.64
C ARG A 165 -0.74 11.82 -14.05
N SER A 166 -1.70 12.28 -14.85
CA SER A 166 -2.53 13.44 -14.50
C SER A 166 -3.76 13.02 -13.66
N ALA A 167 -3.54 12.61 -12.41
CA ALA A 167 -4.63 12.38 -11.46
C ALA A 167 -5.29 13.71 -11.04
N SER A 168 -6.61 13.71 -10.81
CA SER A 168 -7.26 14.83 -10.12
C SER A 168 -6.79 14.92 -8.65
N PRO A 169 -6.97 16.06 -7.97
CA PRO A 169 -6.79 16.13 -6.52
C PRO A 169 -7.62 15.07 -5.79
N HIS A 170 -7.10 14.58 -4.66
CA HIS A 170 -7.85 13.70 -3.75
C HIS A 170 -9.08 14.43 -3.21
N ALA A 171 -10.21 13.72 -3.14
CA ALA A 171 -11.47 14.25 -2.62
C ALA A 171 -12.11 13.28 -1.62
N ARG A 172 -12.85 13.83 -0.64
CA ARG A 172 -13.64 13.00 0.30
C ARG A 172 -14.84 12.34 -0.36
N ILE A 173 -15.32 12.91 -1.46
CA ILE A 173 -16.51 12.47 -2.19
C ILE A 173 -16.12 12.05 -3.61
N VAL A 174 -16.96 11.22 -4.22
CA VAL A 174 -16.80 10.77 -5.60
C VAL A 174 -16.79 11.98 -6.55
N PRO A 175 -15.78 12.12 -7.44
CA PRO A 175 -15.80 13.11 -8.50
C PRO A 175 -17.04 12.98 -9.38
N THR A 176 -17.74 14.09 -9.60
CA THR A 176 -18.94 14.15 -10.46
C THR A 176 -18.61 14.11 -11.95
N THR A 177 -17.36 14.41 -12.32
CA THR A 177 -16.86 14.35 -13.69
C THR A 177 -15.41 13.90 -13.71
N CYS A 178 -15.08 12.98 -14.62
CA CYS A 178 -13.71 12.64 -14.98
C CYS A 178 -13.47 12.96 -16.46
N ARG A 179 -12.23 13.36 -16.81
CA ARG A 179 -11.87 13.58 -18.22
C ARG A 179 -11.97 12.29 -19.03
N SER A 180 -12.04 12.44 -20.36
CA SER A 180 -12.14 11.32 -21.30
C SER A 180 -10.94 10.35 -21.20
N ASP A 181 -9.77 10.80 -20.80
CA ASP A 181 -8.56 9.97 -20.63
C ASP A 181 -8.36 9.45 -19.19
N GLN A 182 -9.36 9.66 -18.31
CA GLN A 182 -9.33 9.28 -16.91
C GLN A 182 -10.39 8.21 -16.57
N ARG A 183 -10.25 7.68 -15.36
CA ARG A 183 -11.07 6.63 -14.75
C ARG A 183 -11.36 6.97 -13.30
N LEU A 184 -12.53 6.61 -12.79
CA LEU A 184 -12.81 6.75 -11.36
C LEU A 184 -11.89 5.81 -10.54
N GLY A 185 -11.34 6.32 -9.45
CA GLY A 185 -10.59 5.52 -8.48
C GLY A 185 -10.89 5.90 -7.04
N ALA A 186 -10.74 4.92 -6.16
CA ALA A 186 -10.81 5.08 -4.72
C ALA A 186 -9.51 4.59 -4.09
N TRP A 187 -8.98 5.38 -3.15
CA TRP A 187 -7.89 4.99 -2.28
C TRP A 187 -8.44 4.56 -0.91
N ILE A 188 -7.96 3.43 -0.40
CA ILE A 188 -8.24 2.93 0.95
C ILE A 188 -6.90 2.68 1.63
N ARG A 189 -6.68 3.29 2.79
CA ARG A 189 -5.45 3.18 3.59
C ARG A 189 -5.75 2.41 4.86
N PHE A 190 -5.02 1.31 5.06
CA PHE A 190 -5.14 0.49 6.26
C PHE A 190 -4.33 1.06 7.43
N PRO A 191 -4.72 0.74 8.67
CA PRO A 191 -3.88 0.96 9.85
C PRO A 191 -2.49 0.34 9.70
N ASP A 192 -1.47 0.99 10.27
CA ASP A 192 -0.06 0.63 10.10
C ASP A 192 0.72 0.49 11.42
N CYS A 193 0.00 0.47 12.55
CA CYS A 193 0.52 0.16 13.87
C CYS A 193 -0.21 -1.05 14.44
N TRP A 194 0.51 -2.14 14.68
CA TRP A 194 -0.01 -3.39 15.23
C TRP A 194 0.26 -3.48 16.73
N ASN A 195 -0.63 -4.12 17.48
CA ASN A 195 -0.47 -4.34 18.92
C ASN A 195 0.64 -5.35 19.27
N GLY A 196 1.21 -6.02 18.27
CA GLY A 196 2.32 -6.95 18.43
C GLY A 196 1.91 -8.38 18.82
N ARG A 197 0.60 -8.64 18.96
CA ARG A 197 0.10 -9.92 19.47
C ARG A 197 -1.01 -10.52 18.60
N ASP A 198 -2.06 -9.75 18.33
CA ASP A 198 -3.33 -10.31 17.83
C ASP A 198 -3.41 -10.20 16.30
N LEU A 199 -3.63 -11.31 15.60
CA LEU A 199 -3.82 -11.31 14.14
C LEU A 199 -5.21 -10.84 13.71
N ASP A 200 -6.14 -10.81 14.66
CA ASP A 200 -7.52 -10.34 14.54
C ASP A 200 -8.01 -9.94 15.92
N SER A 201 -8.98 -9.04 16.01
CA SER A 201 -9.68 -8.68 17.25
C SER A 201 -11.17 -9.02 17.12
N PRO A 202 -11.93 -9.13 18.22
CA PRO A 202 -13.38 -9.42 18.14
C PRO A 202 -14.19 -8.44 17.28
N ASP A 203 -13.70 -7.20 17.13
CA ASP A 203 -14.29 -6.16 16.28
C ASP A 203 -13.56 -5.99 14.93
N HIS A 204 -12.59 -6.86 14.65
CA HIS A 204 -11.74 -6.88 13.45
C HIS A 204 -10.92 -5.61 13.19
N LYS A 205 -10.80 -4.73 14.19
CA LYS A 205 -10.21 -3.39 14.04
C LYS A 205 -9.23 -3.02 15.15
N THR A 206 -9.58 -3.23 16.42
CA THR A 206 -8.82 -2.72 17.57
C THR A 206 -7.45 -3.35 17.81
N HIS A 207 -7.08 -4.40 17.09
CA HIS A 207 -5.70 -4.93 17.10
C HIS A 207 -4.72 -4.08 16.26
N LEU A 208 -5.22 -3.09 15.50
CA LEU A 208 -4.41 -2.07 14.86
C LEU A 208 -4.86 -0.65 15.16
N ALA A 209 -3.92 0.28 14.99
CA ALA A 209 -4.14 1.72 14.99
C ALA A 209 -3.47 2.38 13.78
N TYR A 210 -3.98 3.54 13.40
CA TYR A 210 -3.28 4.40 12.45
C TYR A 210 -2.14 5.12 13.17
N ALA A 211 -0.96 5.20 12.55
CA ALA A 211 0.08 6.08 13.04
C ALA A 211 -0.37 7.54 13.08
N SER A 212 0.24 8.32 13.98
CA SER A 212 0.05 9.77 14.03
C SER A 212 0.52 10.44 12.72
N PRO A 213 0.13 11.69 12.43
CA PRO A 213 0.63 12.43 11.25
C PRO A 213 2.16 12.54 11.17
N LYS A 214 2.87 12.41 12.30
CA LYS A 214 4.34 12.37 12.36
C LYS A 214 4.92 10.99 12.03
N GLY A 215 4.07 10.00 11.76
CA GLY A 215 4.44 8.62 11.48
C GLY A 215 4.84 7.83 12.72
N ALA A 216 4.36 8.20 13.92
CA ALA A 216 4.65 7.46 15.15
C ALA A 216 3.44 6.63 15.60
N CYS A 217 3.70 5.38 16.00
CA CYS A 217 2.70 4.51 16.58
C CYS A 217 2.33 4.89 18.02
N PRO A 218 1.07 4.71 18.43
CA PRO A 218 0.68 4.87 19.83
C PRO A 218 1.27 3.75 20.69
N ALA A 219 1.43 4.00 22.00
CA ALA A 219 1.99 3.01 22.93
C ALA A 219 1.17 1.70 23.00
N SER A 220 -0.13 1.77 22.73
CA SER A 220 -1.00 0.58 22.65
C SER A 220 -0.74 -0.30 21.41
N HIS A 221 -0.07 0.23 20.39
CA HIS A 221 0.21 -0.45 19.13
C HIS A 221 1.67 -0.26 18.71
N PRO A 222 2.64 -0.77 19.49
CA PRO A 222 4.04 -0.35 19.38
C PRO A 222 4.75 -0.88 18.11
N VAL A 223 4.15 -1.84 17.39
CA VAL A 223 4.80 -2.47 16.23
C VAL A 223 4.37 -1.79 14.94
N ALA A 224 5.27 -0.96 14.38
CA ALA A 224 5.07 -0.41 13.04
C ALA A 224 5.14 -1.54 11.99
N VAL A 225 4.12 -1.62 11.12
CA VAL A 225 4.08 -2.55 9.98
C VAL A 225 4.03 -1.77 8.67
N MET A 226 4.38 -2.42 7.54
CA MET A 226 4.29 -1.80 6.23
C MET A 226 2.87 -1.28 6.00
N GLN A 227 2.74 -0.02 5.58
CA GLN A 227 1.45 0.54 5.28
C GLN A 227 0.95 0.01 3.95
N LEU A 228 -0.21 -0.65 4.00
CA LEU A 228 -0.98 -1.09 2.84
C LEU A 228 -1.97 0.00 2.43
N GLN A 229 -1.95 0.37 1.15
CA GLN A 229 -2.98 1.19 0.53
C GLN A 229 -3.52 0.48 -0.72
N LEU A 230 -4.83 0.43 -0.87
CA LEU A 230 -5.47 -0.06 -2.09
C LEU A 230 -5.90 1.11 -2.95
N LEU A 231 -5.52 1.08 -4.22
CA LEU A 231 -6.16 1.86 -5.26
C LEU A 231 -7.03 0.93 -6.08
N ILE A 232 -8.35 1.09 -6.00
CA ILE A 232 -9.29 0.42 -6.88
C ILE A 232 -9.67 1.41 -7.98
N THR A 233 -9.52 1.01 -9.24
CA THR A 233 -9.83 1.86 -10.40
C THR A 233 -10.86 1.21 -11.29
N TRP A 234 -11.96 1.90 -11.56
CA TRP A 234 -13.05 1.42 -12.41
C TRP A 234 -13.00 2.08 -13.79
N PRO A 235 -13.31 1.36 -14.87
CA PRO A 235 -13.29 1.91 -16.23
C PRO A 235 -14.51 2.78 -16.53
N VAL A 236 -14.91 3.62 -15.58
CA VAL A 236 -16.06 4.52 -15.69
C VAL A 236 -15.65 5.96 -15.41
N ARG A 237 -16.46 6.87 -15.96
CA ARG A 237 -16.31 8.31 -15.81
C ARG A 237 -17.69 8.83 -15.39
N PRO A 238 -17.90 9.12 -14.10
CA PRO A 238 -19.15 9.71 -13.64
C PRO A 238 -19.46 10.98 -14.41
N ARG A 239 -20.75 11.26 -14.59
CA ARG A 239 -21.28 12.54 -15.07
C ARG A 239 -22.09 13.18 -13.94
N PRO A 240 -22.46 14.48 -14.02
CA PRO A 240 -23.18 15.14 -12.95
C PRO A 240 -24.49 14.44 -12.52
N ALA A 241 -25.15 13.73 -13.44
CA ALA A 241 -26.37 12.97 -13.17
C ALA A 241 -26.13 11.50 -12.77
N SER A 242 -24.88 11.02 -12.80
CA SER A 242 -24.58 9.63 -12.46
C SER A 242 -24.77 9.38 -10.97
N ILE A 243 -25.48 8.31 -10.63
CA ILE A 243 -25.63 7.83 -9.27
C ILE A 243 -24.55 6.79 -9.02
N VAL A 244 -23.57 7.12 -8.18
CA VAL A 244 -22.47 6.22 -7.82
C VAL A 244 -22.67 5.68 -6.41
N THR A 245 -22.90 4.38 -6.31
CA THR A 245 -23.15 3.66 -5.05
C THR A 245 -22.18 2.51 -4.87
N LEU A 246 -22.18 1.98 -3.64
CA LEU A 246 -21.55 0.72 -3.29
C LEU A 246 -22.64 -0.28 -2.95
N ALA A 247 -22.40 -1.54 -3.28
CA ALA A 247 -23.26 -2.64 -2.89
C ALA A 247 -23.59 -2.57 -1.38
N GLY A 248 -24.85 -2.87 -1.04
CA GLY A 248 -25.42 -2.53 0.28
C GLY A 248 -26.20 -1.20 0.29
N GLY A 249 -26.41 -0.58 -0.89
CA GLY A 249 -27.33 0.55 -1.09
C GLY A 249 -26.79 1.89 -0.59
N ARG A 250 -25.48 2.00 -0.35
CA ARG A 250 -24.87 3.22 0.21
C ARG A 250 -24.26 4.08 -0.87
N LEU A 251 -24.33 5.40 -0.67
CA LEU A 251 -23.56 6.33 -1.49
C LEU A 251 -22.07 6.02 -1.34
N ALA A 252 -21.37 5.95 -2.47
CA ALA A 252 -19.96 5.59 -2.47
C ALA A 252 -19.09 6.58 -1.67
N ALA A 253 -19.52 7.84 -1.59
CA ALA A 253 -18.86 8.87 -0.80
C ALA A 253 -18.78 8.56 0.71
N THR A 254 -19.65 7.70 1.25
CA THR A 254 -19.68 7.42 2.70
C THR A 254 -19.30 5.98 3.03
N GLY A 255 -19.83 5.00 2.31
CA GLY A 255 -19.70 3.58 2.67
C GLY A 255 -18.38 2.89 2.30
N MET A 256 -17.40 3.61 1.74
CA MET A 256 -16.17 2.98 1.25
C MET A 256 -15.37 2.31 2.37
N HIS A 257 -14.99 1.06 2.14
CA HIS A 257 -14.12 0.28 3.01
C HIS A 257 -13.42 -0.78 2.18
N ALA A 258 -12.44 -1.43 2.78
CA ALA A 258 -11.82 -2.60 2.22
C ALA A 258 -11.27 -3.49 3.32
N ASP A 259 -11.01 -4.71 2.92
CA ASP A 259 -10.62 -5.81 3.78
C ASP A 259 -9.43 -6.52 3.15
N PHE A 260 -8.53 -6.99 4.00
CA PHE A 260 -7.32 -7.67 3.60
C PHE A 260 -7.04 -8.82 4.57
N TRP A 261 -6.74 -9.98 4.00
CA TRP A 261 -6.24 -11.11 4.77
C TRP A 261 -4.85 -11.49 4.29
N ASN A 262 -3.85 -11.35 5.17
CA ASN A 262 -2.45 -11.54 4.83
C ASN A 262 -2.09 -13.03 4.67
N THR A 263 -2.37 -13.58 3.50
CA THR A 263 -1.99 -14.94 3.14
C THR A 263 -0.81 -14.99 2.16
N TRP A 264 -0.08 -13.87 2.01
CA TRP A 264 1.16 -13.73 1.23
C TRP A 264 2.14 -14.88 1.46
N GLN A 265 2.92 -15.19 0.43
CA GLN A 265 4.18 -15.94 0.59
C GLN A 265 5.15 -15.13 1.44
N GLN A 266 5.31 -15.52 2.71
CA GLN A 266 5.95 -14.68 3.72
C GLN A 266 7.45 -14.46 3.49
N SER A 267 8.15 -15.44 2.93
CA SER A 267 9.56 -15.28 2.53
C SER A 267 9.71 -14.17 1.50
N THR A 268 8.86 -14.17 0.47
CA THR A 268 8.77 -13.12 -0.54
C THR A 268 8.40 -11.77 0.07
N LEU A 269 7.37 -11.70 0.92
CA LEU A 269 6.93 -10.43 1.52
C LEU A 269 8.04 -9.82 2.40
N ARG A 270 8.77 -10.63 3.17
CA ARG A 270 9.92 -10.17 3.97
C ARG A 270 11.07 -9.68 3.08
N GLN A 271 11.35 -10.38 1.99
CA GLN A 271 12.37 -9.95 1.03
C GLN A 271 12.00 -8.62 0.37
N LEU A 272 10.74 -8.44 -0.03
CA LEU A 272 10.22 -7.18 -0.58
C LEU A 272 10.24 -6.04 0.45
N ARG A 273 9.89 -6.33 1.71
CA ARG A 273 10.04 -5.35 2.79
C ARG A 273 11.48 -4.87 2.90
N TRP A 274 12.43 -5.80 2.89
CA TRP A 274 13.85 -5.45 2.98
C TRP A 274 14.29 -4.64 1.75
N ASN A 275 14.13 -5.21 0.57
CA ASN A 275 14.65 -4.66 -0.68
C ASN A 275 13.96 -3.35 -1.08
N CYS A 276 12.64 -3.27 -0.94
CA CYS A 276 11.88 -2.16 -1.51
C CYS A 276 11.60 -1.02 -0.54
N ILE A 277 11.56 -1.33 0.76
CA ILE A 277 11.14 -0.38 1.80
C ILE A 277 12.31 -0.01 2.70
N GLU A 278 13.13 -0.99 3.10
CA GLU A 278 14.22 -0.79 4.05
C GLU A 278 15.46 -0.18 3.40
N VAL A 279 16.05 -0.82 2.39
CA VAL A 279 17.25 -0.31 1.69
C VAL A 279 16.93 0.81 0.68
N ALA A 280 15.74 1.40 0.79
CA ALA A 280 15.24 2.53 0.03
C ALA A 280 15.23 2.39 -1.51
N ALA A 281 15.27 1.16 -2.04
CA ALA A 281 15.08 0.95 -3.47
C ALA A 281 13.58 0.96 -3.80
N ASN A 282 13.02 2.09 -4.22
CA ASN A 282 11.66 2.10 -4.74
C ASN A 282 11.55 1.09 -5.91
N CYS A 283 10.89 -0.04 -5.66
CA CYS A 283 10.77 -1.15 -6.61
C CYS A 283 9.71 -0.87 -7.68
N GLY A 284 8.75 0.00 -7.38
CA GLY A 284 7.61 0.28 -8.26
C GLY A 284 6.71 -0.94 -8.44
N GLU A 285 6.14 -1.08 -9.63
CA GLU A 285 5.23 -2.19 -9.96
C GLU A 285 5.99 -3.51 -10.16
N LEU A 286 5.54 -4.55 -9.45
CA LEU A 286 6.11 -5.89 -9.48
C LEU A 286 5.28 -6.85 -10.34
N SER A 287 5.97 -7.80 -10.96
CA SER A 287 5.37 -8.95 -11.64
C SER A 287 6.30 -10.16 -11.58
N SER A 288 5.76 -11.38 -11.68
CA SER A 288 6.56 -12.62 -11.62
C SER A 288 7.61 -12.76 -12.73
N GLY A 289 7.50 -11.99 -13.81
CA GLY A 289 8.49 -11.95 -14.89
C GLY A 289 9.54 -10.83 -14.77
N ALA A 290 9.45 -9.98 -13.74
CA ALA A 290 10.37 -8.85 -13.59
C ALA A 290 11.65 -9.26 -12.84
N THR A 291 12.80 -9.06 -13.47
CA THR A 291 14.15 -9.33 -12.90
C THR A 291 14.44 -8.54 -11.62
N ARG A 292 13.76 -7.40 -11.41
CA ARG A 292 13.91 -6.54 -10.21
C ARG A 292 13.55 -7.25 -8.89
N TYR A 293 12.75 -8.33 -8.96
CA TYR A 293 12.43 -9.17 -7.81
C TYR A 293 13.51 -10.23 -7.53
N ALA A 294 14.21 -10.71 -8.58
CA ALA A 294 15.11 -11.87 -8.50
C ALA A 294 16.55 -11.51 -8.10
N SER A 295 16.95 -10.24 -8.23
CA SER A 295 18.37 -9.84 -8.17
C SER A 295 18.83 -9.23 -6.84
N ALA A 296 18.10 -9.40 -5.73
CA ALA A 296 18.43 -8.69 -4.49
C ALA A 296 18.53 -9.63 -3.28
N TRP A 297 19.72 -9.54 -2.65
CA TRP A 297 20.26 -10.19 -1.45
C TRP A 297 19.25 -10.98 -0.59
N PRO A 298 19.62 -12.18 -0.09
CA PRO A 298 18.81 -12.83 0.94
C PRO A 298 18.59 -11.82 2.07
N ALA A 299 17.33 -11.64 2.48
CA ALA A 299 17.06 -10.90 3.70
C ALA A 299 17.91 -11.55 4.80
N PRO A 300 18.64 -10.79 5.63
CA PRO A 300 19.29 -11.38 6.79
C PRO A 300 18.21 -12.15 7.56
N GLU A 301 18.52 -13.38 7.96
CA GLU A 301 17.66 -14.17 8.84
C GLU A 301 17.57 -13.45 10.19
N PHE A 302 16.78 -12.39 10.25
CA PHE A 302 16.32 -11.86 11.52
C PHE A 302 15.39 -12.92 12.05
N GLY A 303 15.91 -13.68 13.03
CA GLY A 303 15.19 -14.69 13.78
C GLY A 303 13.77 -14.21 14.03
N ALA A 304 12.82 -15.13 13.83
CA ALA A 304 11.41 -14.91 14.00
C ALA A 304 11.16 -13.89 15.12
N SER A 305 10.50 -12.77 14.80
CA SER A 305 9.77 -12.08 15.88
C SER A 305 8.94 -13.15 16.59
N PRO A 306 9.00 -13.23 17.92
CA PRO A 306 8.35 -14.30 18.66
C PRO A 306 6.84 -14.13 18.56
N ALA A 307 6.26 -14.63 17.47
CA ALA A 307 4.85 -14.96 17.40
C ALA A 307 4.73 -16.38 17.93
N ALA A 308 4.18 -16.48 19.14
CA ALA A 308 3.35 -17.59 19.58
C ALA A 308 3.93 -18.98 19.26
N ASP A 309 4.74 -19.49 20.18
CA ASP A 309 4.73 -20.92 20.46
C ASP A 309 3.28 -21.29 20.79
N ALA A 310 2.60 -21.86 19.81
CA ALA A 310 1.42 -22.67 20.05
C ALA A 310 1.90 -23.90 20.81
N GLY A 311 1.95 -23.79 22.13
CA GLY A 311 2.28 -24.88 23.03
C GLY A 311 1.23 -25.99 22.94
N SER A 312 1.41 -26.92 22.01
CA SER A 312 0.83 -28.26 22.11
C SER A 312 1.70 -29.10 23.04
N GLY A 313 1.66 -28.77 24.34
CA GLY A 313 2.22 -29.60 25.40
C GLY A 313 1.21 -30.65 25.81
N VAL A 314 1.11 -31.75 25.07
CA VAL A 314 0.43 -32.96 25.55
C VAL A 314 1.36 -33.60 26.58
N MET A 315 1.02 -33.45 27.87
CA MET A 315 1.62 -34.22 28.95
C MET A 315 1.19 -35.69 28.79
N SER A 316 2.14 -36.57 28.48
CA SER A 316 2.00 -38.01 28.75
C SER A 316 2.17 -38.26 30.26
N PRO A 317 1.23 -38.93 30.94
CA PRO A 317 1.47 -39.41 32.29
C PRO A 317 2.23 -40.74 32.24
N SER A 318 3.38 -40.75 32.90
CA SER A 318 4.17 -41.92 33.25
C SER A 318 3.40 -42.86 34.18
N MET A 319 3.44 -44.16 33.88
CA MET A 319 3.02 -45.24 34.78
C MET A 319 3.99 -45.35 35.97
N PRO A 320 3.50 -45.69 37.19
CA PRO A 320 4.32 -46.34 38.19
C PRO A 320 4.09 -47.86 38.20
N MET A 321 5.07 -48.55 38.80
CA MET A 321 5.26 -50.00 38.93
C MET A 321 4.06 -50.78 39.46
#